data_AF-A0A2V7XLE3-F1
#
_entry.id   AF-A0A2V7XLE3-F1
#
_cell.length_a   1.000
_cell.length_b   1.000
_cell.length_c   1.000
_cell.angle_alpha   90.00
_cell.angle_beta   90.00
_cell.angle_gamma   90.00
#
_symmetry.space_group_name_H-M   'P 1'
#
loop_
_entity.id
_entity.type
_entity.pdbx_description
1 polymer ?
#
loop_
_entity_poly.entity_id
_entity_poly.type
_entity_poly.pdbx_seq_one_letter_code
_entity_poly.pdbx_strand_id
1 'polypeptide(L)' 'MPATARIDVLLSTLNATDVGTLDSIRAKLDQVRAELLELDQPELAERAAEATAALARGDVAEFERGRAFLQSKIGHLR' A
#
# COMPACT_ATOMS: atom_id res chain seq x y z
N MET A 1 -1.89 -19.38 7.42
CA MET A 1 -3.16 -18.98 6.79
C MET A 1 -2.96 -18.92 5.28
N PRO A 2 -3.93 -19.31 4.44
CA PRO A 2 -3.74 -19.36 3.00
C PRO A 2 -3.49 -17.94 2.44
N ALA A 3 -2.54 -17.82 1.50
CA ALA A 3 -2.05 -16.55 0.95
C ALA A 3 -3.18 -15.63 0.43
N THR A 4 -4.27 -16.21 -0.08
CA THR A 4 -5.47 -15.50 -0.55
C THR A 4 -6.15 -14.67 0.53
N ALA A 5 -6.23 -15.17 1.77
CA ALA A 5 -6.83 -14.42 2.87
C ALA A 5 -5.99 -13.20 3.27
N ARG A 6 -4.67 -13.26 3.05
CA ARG A 6 -3.74 -12.16 3.33
C ARG A 6 -3.88 -11.05 2.29
N ILE A 7 -4.06 -11.42 1.02
CA ILE A 7 -4.32 -10.48 -0.08
C ILE A 7 -5.62 -9.71 0.12
N ASP A 8 -6.70 -10.37 0.53
CA ASP A 8 -8.00 -9.71 0.75
C ASP A 8 -7.93 -8.69 1.92
N VAL A 9 -7.15 -8.99 2.96
CA VAL A 9 -6.87 -8.06 4.07
C VAL A 9 -6.09 -6.83 3.59
N LEU A 10 -5.07 -7.02 2.75
CA LEU A 10 -4.28 -5.92 2.18
C LEU A 10 -5.15 -5.01 1.29
N LEU A 11 -6.02 -5.58 0.46
CA LEU A 11 -6.94 -4.81 -0.37
C LEU A 11 -7.98 -4.03 0.45
N SER A 12 -8.54 -4.66 1.48
CA SER A 12 -9.47 -3.98 2.40
C SER A 12 -8.79 -2.82 3.14
N THR A 13 -7.52 -3.02 3.50
CA THR A 13 -6.67 -2.01 4.15
C THR A 13 -6.39 -0.80 3.25
N LEU A 14 -6.11 -1.04 1.97
CA LEU A 14 -5.90 0.01 0.94
C LEU A 14 -7.19 0.73 0.57
N ASN A 15 -8.33 0.02 0.57
CA ASN A 15 -9.64 0.58 0.24
C ASN A 15 -10.25 1.43 1.38
N ALA A 16 -9.82 1.22 2.63
CA ALA A 16 -10.30 1.96 3.81
C ALA A 16 -9.77 3.41 3.89
N THR A 17 -9.99 4.19 2.84
CA THR A 17 -9.59 5.61 2.73
C THR A 17 -10.48 6.53 3.58
N ASP A 18 -11.52 6.00 4.23
CA ASP A 18 -12.42 6.80 5.06
C ASP A 18 -11.82 7.05 6.45
N VAL A 19 -11.28 8.28 6.62
CA VAL A 19 -11.07 9.01 7.89
C VAL A 19 -10.29 8.22 8.96
N GLY A 20 -9.09 7.78 8.62
CA GLY A 20 -8.04 7.49 9.60
C GLY A 20 -7.05 8.65 9.66
N THR A 21 -6.49 8.96 10.84
CA THR A 21 -5.38 9.92 10.95
C THR A 21 -4.26 9.54 9.98
N LEU A 22 -3.54 10.51 9.41
CA LEU A 22 -2.41 10.29 8.49
C LEU A 22 -1.44 9.20 8.98
N ASP A 23 -1.28 9.07 10.30
CA ASP A 23 -0.47 8.03 10.93
C ASP A 23 -1.00 6.61 10.71
N SER A 24 -2.33 6.42 10.70
CA SER A 24 -2.95 5.12 10.40
C SER A 24 -2.76 4.70 8.93
N ILE A 25 -2.82 5.66 8.00
CA ILE A 25 -2.55 5.40 6.58
C ILE A 25 -1.06 5.06 6.37
N ARG A 26 -0.18 5.79 7.06
CA ARG A 26 1.26 5.52 7.05
C ARG A 26 1.58 4.12 7.58
N ALA A 27 1.03 3.74 8.74
CA ALA A 27 1.25 2.41 9.33
C ALA A 27 0.81 1.28 8.38
N LYS A 28 -0.31 1.47 7.68
CA LYS A 28 -0.81 0.53 6.68
C LYS A 28 0.10 0.42 5.45
N LEU A 29 0.63 1.55 4.96
CA LEU A 29 1.59 1.54 3.85
C LEU A 29 2.92 0.89 4.23
N ASP A 30 3.39 1.11 5.46
CA ASP A 30 4.58 0.44 5.99
C ASP A 30 4.37 -1.08 6.08
N GLN A 31 3.18 -1.53 6.48
CA GLN A 31 2.83 -2.95 6.43
C GLN A 31 2.85 -3.50 5.00
N VAL A 32 2.22 -2.79 4.04
CA VAL A 32 2.24 -3.17 2.62
C VAL A 32 3.67 -3.27 2.10
N ARG A 33 4.54 -2.33 2.46
CA ARG A 33 5.95 -2.35 2.07
C ARG A 33 6.68 -3.58 2.61
N ALA A 34 6.49 -3.89 3.90
CA ALA A 34 7.12 -5.05 4.52
C ALA A 34 6.67 -6.36 3.86
N GLU A 35 5.37 -6.50 3.58
CA GLU A 35 4.84 -7.69 2.91
C GLU A 35 5.31 -7.81 1.45
N LEU A 36 5.49 -6.70 0.72
CA LEU A 36 6.07 -6.72 -0.63
C LEU A 36 7.54 -7.15 -0.63
N LEU A 37 8.30 -6.77 0.40
CA LEU A 37 9.68 -7.27 0.57
C LEU A 37 9.70 -8.76 0.90
N GLU A 38 8.78 -9.26 1.73
CA GLU A 38 8.63 -10.69 2.01
C GLU A 38 8.26 -11.50 0.75
N LEU A 39 7.56 -10.87 -0.21
CA LEU A 39 7.17 -11.47 -1.49
C LEU A 39 8.21 -11.30 -2.61
N ASP A 40 9.42 -10.84 -2.27
CA ASP A 40 10.52 -10.59 -3.22
C ASP A 40 10.11 -9.59 -4.34
N GLN A 41 9.30 -8.58 -3.98
CA GLN A 41 8.86 -7.50 -4.86
C GLN A 41 9.48 -6.14 -4.44
N PRO A 42 10.81 -5.97 -4.51
CA PRO A 42 11.48 -4.76 -4.01
C PRO A 42 11.07 -3.48 -4.75
N GLU A 43 10.79 -3.57 -6.06
CA GLU A 43 10.34 -2.42 -6.86
C GLU A 43 8.96 -1.91 -6.42
N LEU A 44 8.05 -2.82 -6.05
CA LEU A 44 6.74 -2.43 -5.52
C LEU A 44 6.87 -1.88 -4.10
N ALA A 45 7.79 -2.42 -3.30
CA ALA A 45 8.08 -1.90 -1.96
C ALA A 45 8.63 -0.45 -2.03
N GLU A 46 9.49 -0.15 -3.01
CA GLU A 46 9.96 1.22 -3.27
C GLU A 46 8.80 2.16 -3.62
N ARG A 47 7.87 1.72 -4.48
CA ARG A 47 6.66 2.49 -4.81
C ARG A 47 5.75 2.73 -3.60
N ALA A 48 5.66 1.79 -2.67
CA ALA A 48 4.95 2.00 -1.40
C ALA A 48 5.64 3.04 -0.50
N ALA A 49 6.98 3.08 -0.50
CA ALA A 49 7.74 4.11 0.21
C ALA A 49 7.55 5.50 -0.42
N GLU A 50 7.56 5.60 -1.75
CA GLU A 50 7.27 6.85 -2.47
C GLU A 50 5.87 7.40 -2.15
N ALA A 51 4.85 6.54 -2.18
CA ALA A 51 3.48 6.93 -1.82
C ALA A 51 3.39 7.43 -0.36
N THR A 52 4.13 6.79 0.55
CA THR A 52 4.21 7.22 1.96
C THR A 52 4.87 8.59 2.11
N ALA A 53 5.92 8.85 1.34
CA ALA A 53 6.61 10.14 1.32
C ALA A 53 5.73 11.26 0.74
N ALA A 54 4.97 10.97 -0.33
CA ALA A 54 4.00 11.89 -0.90
C ALA A 54 2.92 12.29 0.12
N LEU A 55 2.37 11.29 0.82
CA LEU A 55 1.41 11.50 1.90
C LEU A 55 1.99 12.37 3.03
N ALA A 56 3.26 12.13 3.42
CA ALA A 56 3.93 12.92 4.45
C ALA A 56 4.16 14.38 4.06
N ARG A 57 4.31 14.68 2.77
CA ARG A 57 4.42 16.05 2.22
C ARG A 57 3.07 16.71 1.94
N GLY A 58 1.95 16.00 2.16
CA GLY A 58 0.61 16.48 1.85
C GLY A 58 0.25 16.46 0.36
N ASP A 59 1.04 15.77 -0.48
CA ASP A 59 0.74 15.59 -1.91
C ASP A 59 -0.23 14.41 -2.08
N VAL A 60 -1.51 14.70 -1.88
CA VAL A 60 -2.59 13.71 -1.96
C VAL A 60 -2.73 13.15 -3.38
N ALA A 61 -2.49 13.96 -4.41
CA ALA A 61 -2.61 13.52 -5.81
C ALA A 61 -1.48 12.55 -6.22
N GLU A 62 -0.26 12.77 -5.73
CA GLU A 62 0.84 11.83 -5.90
C GLU A 62 0.61 10.54 -5.08
N PHE A 63 0.12 10.65 -3.85
CA PHE A 63 -0.26 9.50 -3.04
C PHE A 63 -1.34 8.64 -3.71
N GLU A 64 -2.43 9.23 -4.20
CA GLU A 64 -3.52 8.50 -4.86
C GLU A 64 -3.05 7.77 -6.12
N ARG A 65 -2.19 8.39 -6.92
CA ARG A 65 -1.58 7.75 -8.09
C ARG A 65 -0.72 6.55 -7.69
N GLY A 66 0.13 6.71 -6.66
CA GLY A 66 0.93 5.62 -6.12
C GLY A 66 0.07 4.46 -5.60
N ARG A 67 -0.99 4.78 -4.86
CA ARG A 67 -1.95 3.79 -4.35
C ARG A 67 -2.62 3.03 -5.49
N ALA A 68 -3.13 3.72 -6.51
CA ALA A 68 -3.78 3.10 -7.66
C ALA A 68 -2.84 2.17 -8.43
N PHE A 69 -1.57 2.59 -8.60
CA PHE A 69 -0.54 1.76 -9.21
C PHE A 69 -0.28 0.47 -8.40
N LEU A 70 -0.09 0.60 -7.08
CA LEU A 70 0.12 -0.55 -6.19
C LEU A 70 -1.08 -1.49 -6.21
N GLN A 71 -2.30 -0.95 -6.18
CA GLN A 71 -3.52 -1.74 -6.24
C GLN A 71 -3.64 -2.54 -7.55
N SER A 72 -3.32 -1.92 -8.69
CA SER A 72 -3.27 -2.62 -9.98
C SER A 72 -2.21 -3.72 -9.98
N LYS A 73 -0.97 -3.43 -9.57
CA LYS A 73 0.14 -4.39 -9.61
C LYS A 73 -0.03 -5.55 -8.64
N ILE A 74 -0.47 -5.29 -7.41
CA ILE A 74 -0.78 -6.35 -6.43
C ILE A 74 -1.96 -7.19 -6.90
N GLY A 75 -2.98 -6.58 -7.53
CA GLY A 75 -4.10 -7.30 -8.11
C GLY A 75 -3.72 -8.33 -9.17
N HIS A 76 -2.61 -8.12 -9.87
CA HIS A 76 -2.07 -9.07 -10.86
C HIS A 76 -1.23 -10.21 -10.24
N LEU A 77 -0.90 -10.13 -8.95
CA LEU A 77 -0.16 -11.19 -8.22
C LEU A 77 -1.10 -12.24 -7.59
N ARG A 78 -2.42 -12.05 -7.71
CA ARG A 78 -3.46 -12.98 -7.25
C ARG A 78 -3.65 -14.13 -8.24
#